data_AF-A0A7W7YDU7-F1
#
_entry.id   AF-A0A7W7YDU7-F1
#
_cell.length_a   1.000
_cell.length_b   1.000
_cell.length_c   1.000
_cell.angle_alpha   90.00
_cell.angle_beta   90.00
_cell.angle_gamma   90.00
#
_symmetry.space_group_name_H-M   'P 1'
#
loop_
_entity.id
_entity.type
_entity.pdbx_description
1 polymer ?
#
loop_
_entity_poly.entity_id
_entity_poly.type
_entity_poly.pdbx_seq_one_letter_code
_entity_poly.pdbx_strand_id
1 'polypeptide(L)' 'MFTTPVTCPSCFQEFEVPAPSFDEVPCDVDYDCEVCCRPLRIFFSEDDGEVIGTAYGLGESGPYG' A
#
# COMPACT_ATOMS: atom_id res chain seq x y z
N MET A 1 -6.15 -6.63 -13.85
CA MET A 1 -5.27 -5.88 -12.95
C MET A 1 -6.10 -4.75 -12.39
N PHE A 2 -6.36 -4.80 -11.08
CA PHE A 2 -7.03 -3.72 -10.38
C PHE A 2 -5.95 -2.80 -9.81
N THR A 3 -6.21 -1.50 -9.77
CA THR A 3 -5.36 -0.52 -9.10
C THR A 3 -6.10 0.04 -7.91
N THR A 4 -5.38 0.35 -6.84
CA THR A 4 -5.92 1.11 -5.72
C THR A 4 -5.09 2.38 -5.54
N PRO A 5 -5.74 3.52 -5.24
CA PRO A 5 -5.01 4.71 -4.83
C PRO A 5 -4.34 4.46 -3.48
N VAL A 6 -3.11 4.93 -3.33
CA VAL A 6 -2.36 4.93 -2.08
C VAL A 6 -1.67 6.28 -1.90
N THR A 7 -1.57 6.73 -0.66
CA THR A 7 -0.95 8.01 -0.32
C THR A 7 0.41 7.79 0.31
N CYS A 8 1.47 8.33 -0.27
CA CYS A 8 2.81 8.19 0.29
C CYS A 8 2.91 8.93 1.64
N PRO A 9 3.31 8.26 2.74
CA PRO A 9 3.49 8.92 4.04
C PRO A 9 4.67 9.90 4.09
N SER A 10 5.59 9.84 3.11
CA SER A 10 6.78 10.69 3.08
C SER A 10 6.59 12.00 2.30
N CYS A 11 5.94 11.95 1.13
CA CYS A 11 5.72 13.13 0.29
C CYS A 11 4.25 13.58 0.24
N PHE A 12 3.33 12.80 0.83
CA PHE A 12 1.89 13.09 0.88
C PHE A 12 1.25 13.25 -0.51
N GLN A 13 1.81 12.56 -1.51
CA GLN A 13 1.26 12.49 -2.85
C GLN A 13 0.50 11.18 -3.01
N GLU A 14 -0.65 11.25 -3.67
CA GLU A 14 -1.46 10.09 -4.03
C GLU A 14 -1.01 9.55 -5.39
N PHE A 15 -0.92 8.22 -5.49
CA PHE A 15 -0.56 7.50 -6.72
C PHE A 15 -1.28 6.16 -6.76
N GLU A 16 -1.44 5.59 -7.95
CA GLU A 16 -2.12 4.31 -8.16
C GLU A 16 -1.11 3.17 -8.15
N VAL A 17 -1.41 2.11 -7.40
CA VAL A 17 -0.58 0.89 -7.37
C VAL A 17 -1.39 -0.32 -7.79
N PRO A 18 -0.76 -1.32 -8.43
CA PRO A 18 -1.43 -2.58 -8.73
C PRO A 18 -1.82 -3.29 -7.42
N ALA A 19 -3.11 -3.52 -7.25
CA ALA A 19 -3.66 -4.29 -6.14
C ALA A 19 -3.60 -5.79 -6.45
N PRO A 20 -3.19 -6.64 -5.49
CA PRO A 20 -3.23 -8.10 -5.62
C PRO A 20 -4.67 -8.62 -5.66
N SER A 21 -4.82 -9.90 -6.02
CA SER A 21 -6.14 -10.57 -6.02
C SER A 21 -6.65 -10.74 -4.59
N PHE A 22 -7.97 -10.76 -4.37
CA PHE A 22 -8.56 -10.99 -3.03
C PHE A 22 -8.02 -12.24 -2.32
N ASP A 23 -7.73 -13.31 -3.07
CA ASP A 23 -7.16 -14.57 -2.54
C ASP A 23 -5.72 -14.40 -1.98
N GLU A 24 -5.04 -13.31 -2.35
CA GLU A 24 -3.68 -12.97 -1.94
C GLU A 24 -3.65 -11.91 -0.82
N VAL A 25 -4.81 -11.57 -0.24
CA VAL A 25 -4.99 -10.52 0.77
C VAL A 25 -5.47 -11.17 2.09
N PRO A 26 -4.97 -10.78 3.27
CA PRO A 26 -4.06 -9.67 3.56
C PRO A 26 -2.59 -9.98 3.24
N CYS A 27 -1.88 -8.99 2.69
CA CYS A 27 -0.45 -9.09 2.36
C CYS A 27 0.25 -7.73 2.48
N ASP A 28 1.52 -7.75 2.87
CA ASP A 28 2.42 -6.60 2.81
C ASP A 28 3.37 -6.71 1.63
N VAL A 29 3.51 -5.63 0.87
CA VAL A 29 4.47 -5.54 -0.23
C VAL A 29 5.40 -4.35 -0.03
N ASP A 30 6.66 -4.54 -0.40
CA ASP A 30 7.61 -3.45 -0.52
C ASP A 30 7.35 -2.71 -1.83
N TYR A 31 7.17 -1.39 -1.76
CA TYR A 31 6.92 -0.54 -2.93
C TYR A 31 7.78 0.72 -2.85
N ASP A 32 8.23 1.23 -4.00
CA ASP A 32 8.97 2.49 -4.04
C ASP A 32 8.04 3.60 -4.55
N CYS A 33 7.96 4.72 -3.83
CA CYS A 33 7.06 5.80 -4.22
C CYS A 33 7.44 6.37 -5.61
N GLU A 34 6.50 6.37 -6.56
CA GLU A 34 6.76 6.87 -7.91
C GLU A 34 6.98 8.40 -7.99
N VAL A 35 6.69 9.12 -6.90
CA VAL A 35 6.82 10.58 -6.85
C VAL A 35 8.12 11.02 -6.17
N CYS A 36 8.46 10.42 -5.02
CA CYS A 36 9.64 10.82 -4.24
C CYS A 36 10.76 9.77 -4.19
N CYS A 37 10.57 8.62 -4.84
CA CYS A 37 11.49 7.49 -4.90
C CYS A 37 11.98 7.01 -3.52
N ARG A 38 11.11 7.12 -2.51
CA ARG A 38 11.39 6.63 -1.16
C ARG A 38 10.75 5.27 -1.00
N PRO A 39 11.47 4.32 -0.41
CA PRO A 39 10.94 2.99 -0.19
C PRO A 39 9.89 3.05 0.94
N LEU A 40 8.76 2.40 0.69
CA LEU A 40 7.62 2.30 1.60
C LEU A 40 7.06 0.88 1.56
N ARG A 41 6.15 0.58 2.47
CA ARG A 41 5.38 -0.66 2.42
C ARG A 41 3.91 -0.36 2.22
N ILE A 42 3.24 -1.22 1.46
CA ILE A 42 1.81 -1.14 1.23
C ILE A 42 1.19 -2.40 1.82
N PHE A 43 0.30 -2.22 2.77
CA PHE A 43 -0.52 -3.29 3.32
C PHE A 43 -1.83 -3.31 2.56
N PHE A 44 -2.09 -4.43 1.89
CA PHE A 44 -3.38 -4.69 1.28
C PHE A 44 -4.24 -5.47 2.25
N SER A 45 -5.48 -5.02 2.40
CA SER A 45 -6.53 -5.70 3.18
C SER A 45 -7.84 -5.70 2.40
N GLU A 46 -8.66 -6.72 2.62
CA GLU A 46 -10.02 -6.77 2.10
C GLU A 46 -10.94 -6.03 3.08
N ASP A 47 -11.71 -5.06 2.57
CA ASP A 47 -12.74 -4.34 3.31
C ASP A 47 -14.01 -4.29 2.44
N ASP A 48 -15.13 -4.83 2.96
CA ASP A 48 -16.43 -4.90 2.28
C ASP A 48 -16.41 -5.51 0.85
N GLY A 49 -15.46 -6.42 0.58
CA GLY A 49 -15.30 -7.02 -0.75
C GLY A 49 -14.55 -6.14 -1.76
N GLU A 50 -13.83 -5.12 -1.28
CA GLU A 50 -12.87 -4.31 -2.05
C GLU A 50 -11.46 -4.43 -1.43
N VAL A 51 -10.42 -4.47 -2.28
CA VAL A 51 -9.03 -4.47 -1.81
C VAL A 51 -8.59 -3.03 -1.57
N ILE A 52 -8.32 -2.69 -0.31
CA ILE A 52 -7.80 -1.39 0.09
C ILE A 52 -6.28 -1.47 0.34
N GLY A 53 -5.54 -0.48 -0.15
CA GLY A 53 -4.10 -0.36 0.07
C GLY A 53 -3.78 0.75 1.08
N THR A 54 -3.03 0.44 2.14
CA THR A 54 -2.53 1.43 3.11
C THR A 54 -1.00 1.49 3.05
N ALA A 55 -0.45 2.64 2.67
CA ALA A 55 1.00 2.85 2.62
C ALA A 55 1.54 3.38 3.96
N TYR A 56 2.66 2.80 4.42
CA TYR A 56 3.35 3.16 5.67
C TYR A 56 4.87 3.12 5.49
N GLY A 57 5.61 3.88 6.30
CA GLY A 57 7.06 3.92 6.22
C GLY A 57 7.73 2.63 6.71
N LEU A 58 8.88 2.27 6.12
CA LEU A 58 9.67 1.09 6.51
C LEU A 58 10.16 1.07 7.97
N GLY A 59 10.12 2.21 8.66
CA GLY A 59 10.48 2.34 10.08
C GLY A 59 9.29 2.56 11.01
N GLU A 60 8.08 2.62 10.46
CA GLU A 60 6.85 2.68 11.24
C GLU A 60 6.43 1.23 11.50
N SER A 61 6.19 0.89 12.78
CA SER A 61 5.53 -0.36 13.13
C SER A 61 4.30 -0.52 12.25
N GLY A 62 4.24 -1.59 11.45
CA GLY A 62 3.06 -1.90 10.65
C GLY A 62 1.81 -2.00 11.52
N PRO A 63 0.63 -2.31 10.95
CA PRO A 63 -0.64 -2.34 11.69
C PRO A 63 -0.67 -3.29 12.90
N TYR A 64 0.37 -4.12 13.08
CA TYR A 64 0.48 -5.10 14.16
C TYR A 64 1.56 -4.80 15.21
N GLY A 65 2.23 -3.64 15.17
CA GLY A 65 3.10 -3.19 16.28
C GLY A 65 4.45 -3.88 16.37
#